data_AF-A0A183I791-F1
#
_entry.id   AF-A0A183I791-F1
#
_cell.length_a   1.000
_cell.length_b   1.000
_cell.length_c   1.000
_cell.angle_alpha   90.00
_cell.angle_beta   90.00
_cell.angle_gamma   90.00
#
_symmetry.space_group_name_H-M   'P 1'
#
loop_
_entity.id
_entity.type
_entity.pdbx_description
1 polymer ?
#
loop_
_entity_poly.entity_id
_entity_poly.type
_entity_poly.pdbx_seq_one_letter_code
_entity_poly.pdbx_strand_id
1 'polypeptide(L)'
;FGVEVNSWPHPSDACRLLRCWPAFSIVNEHISSPCAEIWTASSCASELTRWKLETAQRTHVIWPSSSKPFQYSVKDKHVTTALVTCRLTGRIFTGDSLGTIRSYNLSNPNECFYLSGSLRRTAEAVSSSLFEHFASIRYSKSVIDTVEVLSETITGRTTEPLYAVNPLEVQA
;
A
#
# COMPACT_ATOMS: atom_id res chain seq x y z
N PHE A 1 -3.57 2.09 -24.77
CA PHE A 1 -3.24 0.77 -24.20
C PHE A 1 -3.67 0.75 -22.74
N GLY A 2 -4.95 0.45 -22.48
CA GLY A 2 -5.40 0.10 -21.14
C GLY A 2 -5.29 -1.42 -21.04
N VAL A 3 -4.40 -1.93 -20.19
CA VAL A 3 -4.44 -3.35 -19.82
C VAL A 3 -5.77 -3.57 -19.10
N GLU A 4 -6.57 -4.52 -19.55
CA GLU A 4 -7.90 -4.78 -18.98
C GLU A 4 -7.79 -5.62 -17.71
N VAL A 5 -7.09 -5.08 -16.72
CA VAL A 5 -6.92 -5.67 -15.37
C VAL A 5 -8.27 -5.81 -14.65
N ASN A 6 -9.29 -5.05 -15.07
CA ASN A 6 -10.65 -5.15 -14.54
C ASN A 6 -11.28 -6.53 -14.71
N SER A 7 -10.82 -7.33 -15.68
CA SER A 7 -11.32 -8.70 -15.89
C SER A 7 -10.68 -9.72 -14.94
N TRP A 8 -9.58 -9.36 -14.26
CA TRP A 8 -8.92 -10.27 -13.33
C TRP A 8 -9.72 -10.34 -12.02
N PRO A 9 -10.11 -11.55 -11.58
CA PRO A 9 -10.82 -11.68 -10.33
C PRO A 9 -9.89 -11.33 -9.18
N HIS A 10 -10.38 -10.52 -8.25
CA HIS A 10 -9.71 -10.38 -6.97
C HIS A 10 -9.77 -11.74 -6.23
N PRO A 11 -8.72 -12.17 -5.51
CA PRO A 11 -8.72 -13.47 -4.80
C PRO A 11 -9.77 -13.65 -3.69
N SER A 12 -10.53 -12.60 -3.39
CA SER A 12 -11.61 -12.60 -2.41
C SER A 12 -12.83 -11.90 -2.98
N ASP A 13 -14.00 -12.52 -2.86
CA ASP A 13 -15.29 -11.98 -3.30
C ASP A 13 -15.73 -10.73 -2.53
N ALA A 14 -15.12 -10.47 -1.36
CA ALA A 14 -15.39 -9.28 -0.55
C ALA A 14 -14.71 -8.01 -1.10
N CYS A 15 -13.86 -8.14 -2.13
CA CYS A 15 -13.07 -7.05 -2.67
C CYS A 15 -13.01 -7.11 -4.20
N ARG A 16 -12.64 -6.00 -4.82
CA ARG A 16 -12.37 -5.91 -6.26
C ARG A 16 -11.08 -5.16 -6.52
N LEU A 17 -10.44 -5.44 -7.66
CA LEU A 17 -9.29 -4.68 -8.12
C LEU A 17 -9.72 -3.27 -8.53
N LEU A 18 -8.92 -2.29 -8.16
CA LEU A 18 -9.09 -0.87 -8.45
C LEU A 18 -7.80 -0.31 -9.02
N ARG A 19 -7.89 0.35 -10.18
CA ARG A 19 -6.78 1.03 -10.86
C ARG A 19 -5.60 0.08 -11.14
N CYS A 20 -4.65 0.55 -11.93
CA CYS A 20 -3.40 -0.18 -12.12
C CYS A 20 -2.27 0.79 -12.45
N TRP A 21 -1.06 0.42 -12.04
CA TRP A 21 0.16 1.17 -12.31
C TRP A 21 1.27 0.23 -12.76
N PRO A 22 2.21 0.68 -13.58
CA PRO A 22 3.37 -0.13 -13.94
C PRO A 22 4.21 -0.45 -12.68
N ALA A 23 4.62 -1.71 -12.55
CA ALA A 23 5.63 -2.12 -11.58
C ALA A 23 6.99 -2.20 -12.29
N PHE A 24 7.86 -1.23 -12.02
CA PHE A 24 9.20 -1.23 -12.61
C PHE A 24 10.10 -2.21 -11.85
N SER A 25 10.85 -3.02 -12.58
CA SER A 25 11.91 -3.85 -12.00
C SER A 25 13.11 -2.98 -11.60
N ILE A 26 13.75 -3.35 -10.51
CA ILE A 26 15.00 -2.73 -10.01
C ILE A 26 16.21 -3.44 -10.62
N VAL A 27 16.02 -4.67 -11.11
CA VAL A 27 17.10 -5.44 -11.75
C VAL A 27 17.44 -4.74 -13.05
N ASN A 28 18.75 -4.56 -13.29
CA ASN A 28 19.47 -3.93 -14.41
C ASN A 28 19.02 -4.28 -15.85
N GLU A 29 17.79 -4.71 -16.06
CA GLU A 29 17.17 -4.72 -17.35
C GLU A 29 17.11 -3.28 -17.87
N HIS A 30 17.73 -3.09 -19.03
CA HIS A 30 17.77 -1.83 -19.75
C HIS A 30 16.45 -1.06 -19.61
N ILE A 31 16.52 0.27 -19.52
CA ILE A 31 15.35 1.18 -19.47
C ILE A 31 14.32 0.89 -20.59
N SER A 32 14.71 0.13 -21.62
CA SER A 32 13.92 -0.38 -22.74
C SER A 32 13.18 -1.72 -22.51
N SER A 33 13.35 -2.41 -21.38
CA SER A 33 12.65 -3.67 -21.10
C SER A 33 11.15 -3.41 -20.93
N PRO A 34 10.26 -4.14 -21.63
CA PRO A 34 8.83 -3.97 -21.47
C PRO A 34 8.41 -4.26 -20.03
N CYS A 35 7.53 -3.42 -19.48
CA CYS A 35 7.00 -3.60 -18.13
C CYS A 35 6.27 -4.95 -18.05
N ALA A 36 6.83 -5.92 -17.32
CA ALA A 36 6.31 -7.29 -17.20
C ALA A 36 5.38 -7.48 -16.00
N GLU A 37 5.29 -6.47 -15.12
CA GLU A 37 4.50 -6.53 -13.90
C GLU A 37 3.73 -5.24 -13.66
N ILE A 38 2.61 -5.35 -12.95
CA ILE A 38 1.76 -4.21 -12.59
C ILE A 38 1.41 -4.23 -11.12
N TRP A 39 1.17 -3.04 -10.56
CA TRP A 39 0.50 -2.86 -9.29
C TRP A 39 -1.00 -2.64 -9.50
N THR A 40 -1.82 -3.21 -8.63
CA THR A 40 -3.25 -2.92 -8.51
C THR A 40 -3.56 -2.51 -7.08
N ALA A 41 -4.51 -1.60 -6.87
CA ALA A 41 -5.09 -1.41 -5.55
C ALA A 41 -6.30 -2.33 -5.38
N SER A 42 -6.66 -2.63 -4.13
CA SER A 42 -7.91 -3.30 -3.81
C SER A 42 -8.94 -2.29 -3.29
N SER A 43 -10.22 -2.63 -3.42
CA SER A 43 -11.33 -1.80 -2.90
C SER A 43 -11.48 -1.80 -1.38
N CYS A 44 -10.60 -2.50 -0.68
CA CYS A 44 -10.63 -2.72 0.75
C CYS A 44 -9.20 -2.95 1.26
N ALA A 45 -8.97 -2.77 2.56
CA ALA A 45 -7.70 -2.98 3.24
C ALA A 45 -6.52 -2.13 2.75
N SER A 46 -6.76 -1.14 1.87
CA SER A 46 -5.74 -0.38 1.17
C SER A 46 -4.66 -1.26 0.52
N GLU A 47 -4.97 -2.52 0.21
CA GLU A 47 -4.02 -3.48 -0.33
C GLU A 47 -3.48 -2.97 -1.67
N LEU A 48 -2.17 -3.18 -1.86
CA LEU A 48 -1.55 -3.11 -3.17
C LEU A 48 -0.94 -4.46 -3.51
N THR A 49 -1.25 -4.94 -4.72
CA THR A 49 -0.80 -6.24 -5.18
C THR A 49 0.01 -6.07 -6.46
N ARG A 50 1.18 -6.70 -6.52
CA ARG A 50 2.01 -6.79 -7.72
C ARG A 50 1.72 -8.10 -8.44
N TRP A 51 1.54 -8.01 -9.75
CA TRP A 51 1.18 -9.14 -10.60
C TRP A 51 2.12 -9.26 -11.77
N LYS A 52 2.44 -10.50 -12.17
CA LYS A 52 3.03 -10.80 -13.48
C LYS A 52 1.97 -10.70 -14.55
N LEU A 53 2.24 -9.91 -15.60
CA LEU A 53 1.32 -9.74 -16.72
C LEU A 53 1.12 -11.05 -17.51
N GLU A 54 2.18 -11.83 -17.68
CA GLU A 54 2.14 -13.08 -18.47
C GLU A 54 1.29 -14.17 -17.79
N THR A 55 1.36 -14.28 -16.47
CA THR A 55 0.76 -15.41 -15.74
C THR A 55 -0.42 -15.03 -14.85
N ALA A 56 -0.71 -13.73 -14.71
CA ALA A 56 -1.66 -13.21 -13.72
C ALA A 56 -1.40 -13.69 -12.27
N GLN A 57 -0.16 -14.06 -11.96
CA GLN A 57 0.23 -14.50 -10.61
C GLN A 57 0.65 -13.31 -9.75
N ARG A 58 0.21 -13.33 -8.48
CA ARG A 58 0.68 -12.39 -7.45
C ARG A 58 2.13 -12.69 -7.10
N THR A 59 2.96 -11.65 -7.06
CA THR A 59 4.35 -11.75 -6.60
C THR A 59 4.57 -11.07 -5.27
N HIS A 60 3.97 -9.88 -5.10
CA HIS A 60 4.12 -9.09 -3.89
C HIS A 60 2.79 -8.50 -3.45
N VAL A 61 2.63 -8.33 -2.14
CA VAL A 61 1.48 -7.65 -1.52
C VAL A 61 2.00 -6.66 -0.47
N ILE A 62 1.54 -5.42 -0.54
CA ILE A 62 1.66 -4.44 0.53
C ILE A 62 0.32 -4.44 1.26
N TRP A 63 0.35 -4.78 2.55
CA TRP A 63 -0.82 -4.90 3.41
C TRP A 63 -0.77 -3.86 4.54
N PRO A 64 -1.25 -2.63 4.27
CA PRO A 64 -1.24 -1.54 5.24
C PRO A 64 -2.37 -1.58 6.28
N SER A 65 -3.18 -2.64 6.29
CA SER A 65 -4.27 -2.83 7.27
C SER A 65 -3.76 -3.50 8.54
N SER A 66 -4.34 -3.15 9.69
CA SER A 66 -4.06 -3.79 10.98
C SER A 66 -4.63 -5.20 11.10
N SER A 67 -5.51 -5.58 10.17
CA SER A 67 -6.01 -6.95 10.04
C SER A 67 -4.91 -7.90 9.54
N LYS A 68 -5.08 -9.20 9.78
CA LYS A 68 -4.18 -10.21 9.23
C LYS A 68 -4.16 -10.12 7.69
N PRO A 69 -3.01 -10.27 7.02
CA PRO A 69 -2.95 -10.33 5.57
C PRO A 69 -3.95 -11.31 4.97
N PHE A 70 -4.60 -10.89 3.87
CA PHE A 70 -5.65 -11.62 3.17
C PHE A 70 -6.94 -11.84 3.96
N GLN A 71 -7.10 -11.21 5.12
CA GLN A 71 -8.36 -11.16 5.84
C GLN A 71 -9.17 -9.93 5.42
N TYR A 72 -9.91 -10.08 4.33
CA TYR A 72 -10.71 -9.01 3.76
C TYR A 72 -12.00 -8.75 4.55
N SER A 73 -12.43 -7.49 4.57
CA SER A 73 -13.69 -7.06 5.21
C SER A 73 -14.38 -6.02 4.35
N VAL A 74 -15.66 -6.22 4.05
CA VAL A 74 -16.50 -5.25 3.31
C VAL A 74 -16.70 -3.93 4.06
N LYS A 75 -16.38 -3.91 5.37
CA LYS A 75 -16.42 -2.69 6.18
C LYS A 75 -15.19 -1.82 5.99
N ASP A 76 -14.08 -2.40 5.54
CA ASP A 76 -12.86 -1.67 5.26
C ASP A 76 -12.96 -1.02 3.87
N LYS A 77 -13.14 0.30 3.84
CA LYS A 77 -13.30 1.09 2.62
C LYS A 77 -12.07 1.93 2.30
N HIS A 78 -10.96 1.68 2.99
CA HIS A 78 -9.72 2.39 2.70
C HIS A 78 -9.11 1.86 1.41
N VAL A 79 -8.78 2.79 0.51
CA VAL A 79 -8.33 2.46 -0.84
C VAL A 79 -7.10 3.28 -1.19
N THR A 80 -6.10 2.62 -1.78
CA THR A 80 -5.01 3.33 -2.44
C THR A 80 -5.51 3.96 -3.73
N THR A 81 -5.36 5.28 -3.86
CA THR A 81 -5.85 6.05 -5.01
C THR A 81 -4.74 6.45 -5.97
N ALA A 82 -3.50 6.56 -5.50
CA ALA A 82 -2.36 6.92 -6.33
C ALA A 82 -1.14 6.07 -5.96
N LEU A 83 -0.32 5.75 -6.97
CA LEU A 83 0.94 5.05 -6.80
C LEU A 83 1.97 5.56 -7.80
N VAL A 84 3.21 5.70 -7.35
CA VAL A 84 4.38 5.87 -8.22
C VAL A 84 5.55 5.04 -7.68
N THR A 85 6.31 4.43 -8.59
CA THR A 85 7.54 3.69 -8.24
C THR A 85 8.75 4.47 -8.76
N CYS A 86 9.69 4.81 -7.88
CA CYS A 86 10.95 5.43 -8.25
C CYS A 86 11.83 4.40 -8.97
N ARG A 87 12.09 4.60 -10.27
CA ARG A 87 12.86 3.65 -11.09
C ARG A 87 14.30 3.43 -10.60
N LEU A 88 14.92 4.47 -10.02
CA LEU A 88 16.32 4.39 -9.56
C LEU A 88 16.48 3.59 -8.26
N THR A 89 15.47 3.62 -7.39
CA THR A 89 15.56 3.05 -6.03
C THR A 89 14.62 1.89 -5.79
N GLY A 90 13.63 1.68 -6.67
CA GLY A 90 12.52 0.76 -6.46
C GLY A 90 11.53 1.20 -5.37
N ARG A 91 11.73 2.37 -4.75
CA ARG A 91 10.88 2.89 -3.68
C ARG A 91 9.48 3.21 -4.22
N ILE A 92 8.46 2.76 -3.51
CA ILE A 92 7.06 2.93 -3.89
C ILE A 92 6.47 4.04 -3.04
N PHE A 93 5.77 4.99 -3.66
CA PHE A 93 5.04 6.03 -2.97
C PHE A 93 3.56 5.91 -3.28
N THR A 94 2.73 6.03 -2.26
CA THR A 94 1.28 5.83 -2.39
C THR A 94 0.52 6.98 -1.76
N GLY A 95 -0.67 7.26 -2.30
CA GLY A 95 -1.68 8.13 -1.71
C GLY A 95 -2.98 7.37 -1.54
N ASP A 96 -3.66 7.49 -0.39
CA ASP A 96 -4.93 6.80 -0.11
C ASP A 96 -6.13 7.76 -0.03
N SER A 97 -7.32 7.19 0.09
CA SER A 97 -8.60 7.90 0.17
C SER A 97 -8.76 8.78 1.42
N LEU A 98 -7.85 8.67 2.40
CA LEU A 98 -7.81 9.50 3.60
C LEU A 98 -6.79 10.64 3.51
N GLY A 99 -6.16 10.83 2.34
CA GLY A 99 -5.12 11.85 2.16
C GLY A 99 -3.77 11.50 2.79
N THR A 100 -3.57 10.23 3.16
CA THR A 100 -2.29 9.77 3.70
C THR A 100 -1.33 9.48 2.55
N ILE A 101 -0.06 9.89 2.72
CA ILE A 101 1.01 9.58 1.77
C ILE A 101 2.01 8.67 2.45
N ARG A 102 2.39 7.56 1.81
CA ARG A 102 3.31 6.56 2.35
C ARG A 102 4.45 6.29 1.38
N SER A 103 5.55 5.79 1.93
CA SER A 103 6.73 5.36 1.21
C SER A 103 7.12 3.96 1.64
N TYR A 104 7.32 3.06 0.68
CA TYR A 104 7.68 1.66 0.93
C TYR A 104 9.01 1.31 0.26
N ASN A 105 9.86 0.60 1.02
CA ASN A 105 11.04 -0.08 0.52
C ASN A 105 10.83 -1.59 0.70
N LEU A 106 10.55 -2.31 -0.39
CA LEU A 106 10.29 -3.76 -0.35
C LEU A 106 11.52 -4.59 0.06
N SER A 107 12.72 -4.04 -0.12
CA SER A 107 13.99 -4.69 0.22
C SER A 107 14.35 -4.48 1.70
N ASN A 108 13.90 -3.39 2.31
CA ASN A 108 14.16 -3.06 3.71
C ASN A 108 12.90 -2.53 4.41
N PRO A 109 12.16 -3.39 5.16
CA PRO A 109 10.96 -2.99 5.88
C PRO A 109 11.18 -1.86 6.89
N ASN A 110 12.40 -1.69 7.41
CA ASN A 110 12.72 -0.59 8.35
C ASN A 110 12.77 0.78 7.66
N GLU A 111 12.76 0.82 6.33
CA GLU A 111 12.77 2.04 5.53
C GLU A 111 11.41 2.35 4.88
N CYS A 112 10.33 2.00 5.57
CA CYS A 112 8.96 2.32 5.19
C CYS A 112 8.40 3.42 6.11
N PHE A 113 7.75 4.44 5.54
CA PHE A 113 7.42 5.67 6.26
C PHE A 113 6.05 6.22 5.87
N TYR A 114 5.38 6.84 6.84
CA TYR A 114 4.31 7.79 6.59
C TYR A 114 4.90 9.17 6.32
N LEU A 115 4.61 9.75 5.15
CA LEU A 115 5.05 11.08 4.75
C LEU A 115 3.97 12.15 5.02
N SER A 116 2.71 11.74 5.16
CA SER A 116 1.55 12.55 5.53
C SER A 116 0.54 11.67 6.29
N GLY A 117 -0.50 12.28 6.85
CA GLY A 117 -1.56 11.60 7.60
C GLY A 117 -1.33 11.52 9.11
N SER A 118 -2.32 11.01 9.84
CA SER A 118 -2.33 10.92 11.33
C SER A 118 -1.19 10.09 11.92
N LEU A 119 -0.64 9.20 11.11
CA LEU A 119 0.42 8.27 11.50
C LEU A 119 1.83 8.79 11.14
N ARG A 120 1.93 9.98 10.53
CA ARG A 120 3.21 10.64 10.30
C ARG A 120 3.79 11.11 11.63
N ARG A 121 5.01 10.68 11.94
CA ARG A 121 5.81 11.28 13.02
C ARG A 121 6.40 12.61 12.54
N THR A 122 6.09 13.70 13.23
CA THR A 122 6.79 14.98 13.04
C THR A 122 8.05 15.01 13.89
N ALA A 123 8.97 15.95 13.60
CA ALA A 123 10.22 16.08 14.36
C ALA A 123 9.96 16.33 15.86
N GLU A 124 8.87 17.03 16.18
CA GLU A 124 8.39 17.32 17.53
C GLU A 124 7.88 16.07 18.26
N ALA A 125 7.24 15.13 17.54
CA ALA A 125 6.80 13.86 18.10
C ALA A 125 7.99 12.96 18.47
N VAL A 126 9.08 13.02 17.70
CA VAL A 126 10.31 12.24 17.93
C VAL A 126 11.14 12.80 19.09
N SER A 127 11.12 14.12 19.32
CA SER A 127 11.87 14.77 20.39
C SER A 127 11.15 14.78 21.74
N SER A 128 9.85 14.51 21.78
CA SER A 128 9.08 14.43 23.02
C SER A 128 9.31 13.11 23.77
N SER A 129 9.45 13.16 25.08
CA SER A 129 9.51 11.99 25.97
C SER A 129 8.16 11.25 26.11
N LEU A 130 7.16 11.63 25.31
CA LEU A 130 5.78 11.14 25.32
C LEU A 130 5.58 9.95 24.37
N PHE A 131 6.56 9.04 24.27
CA PHE A 131 6.49 7.85 23.41
C PHE A 131 5.21 7.01 23.61
N GLU A 132 4.62 7.06 24.80
CA GLU A 132 3.35 6.37 25.13
C GLU A 132 2.11 6.98 24.45
N HIS A 133 2.19 8.20 23.91
CA HIS A 133 1.06 8.90 23.30
C HIS A 133 0.98 8.76 21.78
N PHE A 134 2.01 8.22 21.13
CA PHE A 134 2.06 8.11 19.67
C PHE A 134 2.02 6.66 19.20
N ALA A 135 1.35 6.44 18.07
CA ALA A 135 1.37 5.16 17.42
C ALA A 135 2.82 4.76 17.02
N SER A 136 3.17 3.51 17.29
CA SER A 136 4.37 2.86 16.78
C SER A 136 3.98 1.97 15.63
N ILE A 137 4.73 2.11 14.54
CA ILE A 137 4.43 1.45 13.27
C ILE A 137 5.63 0.58 12.94
N ARG A 138 5.36 -0.70 12.72
CA ARG A 138 6.38 -1.66 12.32
C ARG A 138 5.94 -2.36 11.05
N TYR A 139 6.83 -2.41 10.08
CA TYR A 139 6.64 -3.21 8.88
C TYR A 139 7.40 -4.51 9.01
N SER A 140 6.77 -5.60 8.56
CA SER A 140 7.35 -6.94 8.54
C SER A 140 7.18 -7.56 7.16
N LYS A 141 8.20 -8.27 6.71
CA LYS A 141 8.16 -9.06 5.48
C LYS A 141 7.90 -10.53 5.84
N SER A 142 7.01 -11.18 5.12
CA SER A 142 6.69 -12.61 5.24
C SER A 142 6.41 -13.21 3.87
N VAL A 143 6.31 -14.54 3.78
CA VAL A 143 5.87 -15.25 2.58
C VAL A 143 4.63 -16.06 2.93
N ILE A 144 3.55 -15.86 2.17
CA ILE A 144 2.28 -16.58 2.32
C ILE A 144 1.90 -17.13 0.96
N ASP A 145 1.75 -18.45 0.85
CA ASP A 145 1.39 -19.14 -0.40
C ASP A 145 2.23 -18.68 -1.60
N THR A 146 3.56 -18.60 -1.41
CA THR A 146 4.57 -18.13 -2.39
C THR A 146 4.56 -16.63 -2.72
N VAL A 147 3.64 -15.85 -2.13
CA VAL A 147 3.57 -14.39 -2.31
C VAL A 147 4.38 -13.69 -1.21
N GLU A 148 5.24 -12.75 -1.58
CA GLU A 148 5.93 -11.90 -0.61
C GLU A 148 4.98 -10.83 -0.06
N VAL A 149 4.80 -10.77 1.25
CA VAL A 149 3.87 -9.86 1.92
C VAL A 149 4.63 -8.90 2.83
N LEU A 150 4.48 -7.60 2.58
CA LEU A 150 4.89 -6.54 3.48
C LEU A 150 3.67 -6.08 4.28
N SER A 151 3.58 -6.49 5.55
CA SER A 151 2.47 -6.14 6.45
C SER A 151 2.86 -5.06 7.44
N GLU A 152 1.87 -4.25 7.83
CA GLU A 152 2.01 -3.22 8.85
C GLU A 152 1.42 -3.69 10.18
N THR A 153 2.07 -3.34 11.29
CA THR A 153 1.51 -3.48 12.64
C THR A 153 1.60 -2.13 13.33
N ILE A 154 0.46 -1.68 13.86
CA ILE A 154 0.34 -0.43 14.61
C ILE A 154 0.08 -0.76 16.08
N THR A 155 0.87 -0.19 16.98
CA THR A 155 0.65 -0.25 18.43
C THR A 155 0.56 1.15 19.02
N GLY A 156 -0.09 1.32 20.16
CA GLY A 156 -0.31 2.65 20.77
C GLY A 156 -1.58 3.35 20.26
N ARG A 157 -1.79 4.60 20.67
CA ARG A 157 -2.98 5.37 20.28
C ARG A 157 -2.77 6.06 18.94
N THR A 158 -3.71 5.86 18.03
CA THR A 158 -3.84 6.65 16.80
C THR A 158 -4.78 7.82 17.10
N THR A 159 -4.26 9.05 17.14
CA THR A 159 -5.14 10.22 17.11
C THR A 159 -5.71 10.31 15.69
N GLU A 160 -6.96 9.88 15.51
CA GLU A 160 -7.69 10.16 14.28
C GLU A 160 -7.74 11.69 14.08
N PRO A 161 -7.49 12.24 12.88
CA PRO A 161 -7.85 13.61 12.64
C PRO A 161 -9.38 13.65 12.53
N LEU A 162 -9.97 14.61 13.24
CA LEU A 162 -11.39 14.95 13.27
C LEU A 162 -12.01 15.35 11.91
N TYR A 163 -11.30 15.23 10.80
CA TYR A 163 -11.83 15.54 9.46
C TYR A 163 -11.19 14.67 8.39
N ALA A 164 -11.70 13.44 8.22
CA ALA A 164 -11.61 12.71 6.97
C ALA A 164 -13.01 12.67 6.35
N VAL A 165 -13.55 13.84 5.97
CA VAL A 165 -14.66 13.84 5.02
C VAL A 165 -14.09 13.26 3.74
N ASN A 166 -14.60 12.11 3.34
CA ASN A 166 -14.24 11.49 2.08
C ASN A 166 -14.51 12.51 0.96
N PRO A 167 -13.51 12.95 0.18
CA PRO A 167 -13.72 13.95 -0.87
C PRO A 167 -14.69 13.46 -1.97
N LEU A 168 -15.00 12.15 -2.00
CA LEU A 168 -16.02 11.56 -2.87
C LEU A 168 -17.45 11.61 -2.29
N GLU A 169 -17.62 11.89 -1.00
CA GLU A 169 -18.96 12.10 -0.39
C GLU A 169 -19.53 13.49 -0.67
N VAL A 170 -18.70 14.43 -1.12
CA VAL A 170 -19.11 15.82 -1.44
C VAL A 170 -19.64 15.95 -2.89
N GLN A 171 -19.67 14.85 -3.65
CA GLN A 171 -20.12 14.84 -5.06
C GLN A 171 -21.51 14.19 -5.28
N ALA A 172 -22.29 13.97 -4.21
CA ALA A 172 -23.66 13.46 -4.30
C ALA A 172 -24.70 14.58 -4.42
#